data_AF-A0A534G5U5-F1
#
_entry.id   AF-A0A534G5U5-F1
#
_cell.length_a   1.000
_cell.length_b   1.000
_cell.length_c   1.000
_cell.angle_alpha   90.00
_cell.angle_beta   90.00
_cell.angle_gamma   90.00
#
_symmetry.space_group_name_H-M   'P 1'
#
loop_
_entity.id
_entity.type
_entity.pdbx_description
1 polymer ?
#
loop_
_entity_poly.entity_id
_entity_poly.type
_entity_poly.pdbx_seq_one_letter_code
_entity_poly.pdbx_strand_id
1 'polypeptide(L)'
;KLGREAAKVHMVSISIDPEQDTPARLTEYARKFHAGPEWQYYTGTVAASVAAQKAFDVYRGEKMSHTPVTLLRSTPGKPWLRIEGFITPGELVGDYQKLLASP
;
A
#
# COMPACT_ATOMS: atom_id res chain seq x y z
N LYS A 1 12.87 11.34 -2.06
CA LYS A 1 12.47 10.85 -3.41
C LYS A 1 13.27 9.59 -3.72
N LEU A 2 12.66 8.57 -4.33
CA LEU A 2 13.31 7.26 -4.57
C LEU A 2 14.36 7.27 -5.70
N GLY A 3 14.30 8.22 -6.64
CA GLY A 3 15.28 8.30 -7.73
C GLY A 3 15.32 7.02 -8.56
N ARG A 4 16.52 6.51 -8.89
CA ARG A 4 16.70 5.26 -9.66
C ARG A 4 16.16 4.02 -8.95
N GLU A 5 16.00 4.07 -7.62
CA GLU A 5 15.46 2.95 -6.84
C GLU A 5 13.96 2.77 -7.04
N ALA A 6 13.24 3.75 -7.58
CA ALA A 6 11.81 3.63 -7.86
C ALA A 6 11.49 2.40 -8.72
N ALA A 7 12.33 2.10 -9.71
CA ALA A 7 12.17 0.95 -10.60
C ALA A 7 12.37 -0.41 -9.91
N LYS A 8 12.87 -0.43 -8.66
CA LYS A 8 13.10 -1.65 -7.86
C LYS A 8 12.06 -1.87 -6.77
N VAL A 9 11.18 -0.89 -6.55
CA VAL A 9 10.11 -0.99 -5.54
C VAL A 9 8.84 -1.48 -6.24
N HIS A 10 8.13 -2.42 -5.62
CA HIS A 10 6.78 -2.79 -6.05
C HIS A 10 5.78 -2.14 -5.11
N MET A 11 5.05 -1.15 -5.60
CA MET A 11 4.03 -0.44 -4.83
C MET A 11 2.65 -1.01 -5.13
N VAL A 12 1.91 -1.32 -4.07
CA VAL A 12 0.60 -1.95 -4.16
C VAL A 12 -0.38 -1.17 -3.29
N SER A 13 -1.45 -0.67 -3.90
CA SER A 13 -2.59 -0.11 -3.19
C SER A 13 -3.79 -1.04 -3.34
N ILE A 14 -4.31 -1.55 -2.21
CA ILE A 14 -5.50 -2.41 -2.19
C ILE A 14 -6.66 -1.60 -1.60
N SER A 15 -7.75 -1.50 -2.33
CA SER A 15 -8.94 -0.81 -1.83
C SER A 15 -9.58 -1.55 -0.65
N ILE A 16 -9.95 -0.78 0.37
CA ILE A 16 -10.79 -1.22 1.49
C ILE A 16 -12.29 -1.02 1.21
N ASP A 17 -12.63 -0.31 0.14
CA ASP A 17 -13.99 0.01 -0.29
C ASP A 17 -14.24 -0.43 -1.75
N PRO A 18 -14.20 -1.75 -2.03
CA PRO A 18 -14.28 -2.25 -3.40
C PRO A 18 -15.63 -1.99 -4.09
N GLU A 19 -16.67 -1.65 -3.33
CA GLU A 19 -18.00 -1.30 -3.86
C GLU A 19 -17.99 0.06 -4.56
N GLN A 20 -17.14 0.98 -4.09
CA GLN A 20 -16.96 2.30 -4.69
C GLN A 20 -15.74 2.33 -5.60
N ASP A 21 -14.64 1.71 -5.20
CA ASP A 21 -13.37 1.71 -5.93
C ASP A 21 -13.36 0.66 -7.06
N THR A 22 -14.15 0.90 -8.10
CA THR A 22 -14.18 0.05 -9.29
C THR A 22 -12.85 0.15 -10.07
N PRO A 23 -12.54 -0.84 -10.94
CA PRO A 23 -11.31 -0.79 -11.75
C PRO A 23 -11.17 0.50 -12.58
N ALA A 24 -12.27 1.02 -13.12
CA ALA A 24 -12.28 2.27 -13.88
C ALA A 24 -11.88 3.47 -13.00
N ARG A 25 -12.47 3.60 -11.80
CA ARG A 25 -12.14 4.69 -10.87
C ARG A 25 -10.71 4.60 -10.36
N LEU A 26 -10.22 3.40 -10.05
CA LEU A 26 -8.82 3.20 -9.66
C LEU A 26 -7.86 3.54 -10.79
N THR A 27 -8.22 3.26 -12.05
CA THR A 27 -7.42 3.66 -13.21
C THR A 27 -7.35 5.18 -13.34
N GLU A 28 -8.47 5.88 -13.17
CA GLU A 28 -8.51 7.35 -13.15
C GLU A 28 -7.68 7.92 -12.00
N TYR A 29 -7.80 7.34 -10.80
CA TYR A 29 -7.04 7.72 -9.62
C TYR A 29 -5.53 7.56 -9.86
N ALA A 30 -5.10 6.40 -10.37
CA ALA A 30 -3.70 6.12 -10.71
C ALA A 30 -3.13 7.16 -11.69
N ARG A 31 -3.89 7.52 -12.73
CA ARG A 31 -3.51 8.56 -13.69
C ARG A 31 -3.40 9.94 -13.04
N LYS A 32 -4.36 10.31 -12.21
CA LYS A 32 -4.39 11.60 -11.49
C LYS A 32 -3.14 11.79 -10.63
N PHE A 33 -2.63 10.73 -10.01
CA PHE A 33 -1.45 10.75 -9.16
C PHE A 33 -0.16 10.31 -9.86
N HIS A 34 -0.18 10.20 -11.19
CA HIS A 34 0.98 9.84 -12.00
C HIS A 34 1.66 8.54 -11.56
N ALA A 35 0.86 7.54 -11.20
CA ALA A 35 1.35 6.22 -10.86
C ALA A 35 2.18 5.63 -12.01
N GLY A 36 3.44 5.28 -11.72
CA GLY A 36 4.32 4.60 -12.65
C GLY A 36 3.98 3.11 -12.80
N PRO A 37 4.64 2.40 -13.72
CA PRO A 37 4.44 0.96 -13.93
C PRO A 37 4.71 0.13 -12.67
N GLU A 38 5.49 0.66 -11.73
CA GLU A 38 5.82 0.05 -10.45
C GLU A 38 4.70 0.16 -9.39
N TRP A 39 3.67 0.98 -9.61
CA TRP A 39 2.54 1.17 -8.70
C TRP A 39 1.25 0.59 -9.26
N GLN A 40 0.78 -0.51 -8.67
CA GLN A 40 -0.48 -1.14 -9.07
C GLN A 40 -1.58 -0.94 -8.02
N TYR A 41 -2.81 -0.80 -8.51
CA TYR A 41 -4.01 -0.63 -7.71
C TYR A 41 -4.90 -1.86 -7.88
N TYR A 42 -5.43 -2.35 -6.76
CA TYR A 42 -6.25 -3.56 -6.71
C TYR A 42 -7.59 -3.29 -6.04
N THR A 43 -8.62 -3.88 -6.62
CA THR A 43 -9.98 -3.98 -6.10
C THR A 43 -10.52 -5.38 -6.39
N GLY A 44 -11.73 -5.69 -5.94
CA GLY A 44 -12.32 -7.01 -6.16
C GLY A 44 -13.68 -7.17 -5.50
N THR A 45 -13.96 -8.35 -4.95
CA THR A 45 -15.16 -8.56 -4.15
C THR A 45 -14.96 -8.01 -2.73
N VAL A 46 -16.06 -7.69 -2.04
CA VAL A 46 -16.02 -7.35 -0.60
C VAL A 46 -15.32 -8.44 0.20
N ALA A 47 -15.61 -9.71 -0.08
CA ALA A 47 -14.96 -10.84 0.58
C ALA A 47 -13.43 -10.86 0.38
N ALA A 48 -12.95 -10.59 -0.84
CA ALA A 48 -11.52 -10.53 -1.13
C ALA A 48 -10.84 -9.35 -0.43
N SER A 49 -11.47 -8.17 -0.42
CA SER A 49 -10.96 -7.00 0.31
C SER A 49 -10.88 -7.27 1.81
N VAL A 50 -11.95 -7.83 2.43
CA VAL A 50 -11.94 -8.20 3.85
C VAL A 50 -10.88 -9.26 4.16
N ALA A 51 -10.68 -10.25 3.28
CA ALA A 51 -9.64 -11.26 3.44
C ALA A 51 -8.24 -10.63 3.45
N ALA A 52 -7.95 -9.71 2.52
CA ALA A 52 -6.69 -8.98 2.50
C ALA A 52 -6.51 -8.12 3.76
N GLN A 53 -7.55 -7.39 4.17
CA GLN A 53 -7.52 -6.56 5.37
C GLN A 53 -7.24 -7.39 6.64
N LYS A 54 -7.86 -8.57 6.76
CA LYS A 54 -7.60 -9.50 7.88
C LYS A 54 -6.19 -10.07 7.84
N ALA A 55 -5.69 -10.46 6.66
CA ALA A 55 -4.34 -11.00 6.50
C ALA A 55 -3.24 -10.03 6.93
N PHE A 56 -3.50 -8.72 6.84
CA PHE A 56 -2.60 -7.65 7.25
C PHE A 56 -2.95 -6.99 8.58
N ASP A 57 -3.93 -7.53 9.30
CA ASP A 57 -4.41 -7.00 10.59
C ASP A 57 -4.80 -5.50 10.53
N VAL A 58 -5.49 -5.12 9.46
CA VAL A 58 -6.02 -3.76 9.23
C VAL A 58 -7.55 -3.72 9.20
N TYR A 59 -8.22 -4.86 9.29
CA TYR A 59 -9.68 -4.91 9.34
C TYR A 59 -10.19 -4.33 10.67
N ARG A 60 -11.11 -3.36 10.60
CA ARG A 60 -11.72 -2.71 11.78
C ARG A 60 -13.24 -2.83 11.83
N GLY A 61 -13.84 -3.57 10.89
CA GLY A 61 -15.30 -3.79 10.83
C GLY A 61 -16.10 -2.63 10.21
N GLU A 62 -15.63 -1.39 10.33
CA GLU A 62 -16.28 -0.20 9.80
C GLU A 62 -15.28 0.62 8.97
N LYS A 63 -15.66 0.98 7.74
CA LYS A 63 -14.74 1.59 6.76
C LYS A 63 -14.35 3.02 7.13
N MET A 64 -15.17 3.77 7.87
CA MET A 64 -14.87 5.14 8.29
C MET A 64 -13.92 5.21 9.51
N SER A 65 -13.79 4.12 10.27
CA SER A 65 -12.93 3.99 11.44
C SER A 65 -11.64 3.23 11.15
N HIS A 66 -11.02 3.46 9.99
CA HIS A 66 -9.74 2.86 9.64
C HIS A 66 -8.57 3.82 9.90
N THR A 67 -7.52 3.31 10.52
CA THR A 67 -6.23 3.99 10.56
C THR A 67 -5.52 3.72 9.23
N PRO A 68 -4.98 4.72 8.53
CA PRO A 68 -4.13 4.48 7.37
C PRO A 68 -2.93 3.60 7.77
N VAL A 69 -2.64 2.57 6.98
CA VAL A 69 -1.50 1.68 7.22
C VAL A 69 -0.67 1.55 5.96
N THR A 70 0.63 1.77 6.10
CA THR A 70 1.63 1.43 5.07
C THR A 70 2.47 0.26 5.56
N LEU A 71 2.66 -0.73 4.68
CA LEU A 71 3.44 -1.93 4.97
C LEU A 71 4.64 -1.98 4.03
N LEU A 72 5.83 -2.20 4.58
CA LEU A 72 7.07 -2.33 3.82
C LEU A 72 7.72 -3.68 4.11
N ARG A 73 8.28 -4.32 3.09
CA ARG A 73 9.06 -5.56 3.22
C ARG A 73 10.21 -5.54 2.23
N SER A 74 11.40 -5.91 2.68
CA SER A 74 12.60 -5.93 1.83
C SER A 74 12.59 -7.07 0.81
N THR A 75 12.24 -8.28 1.24
CA THR A 75 12.21 -9.47 0.37
C THR A 75 11.13 -10.47 0.81
N PRO A 76 10.68 -11.40 -0.07
CA PRO A 76 9.77 -12.47 0.33
C PRO A 76 10.29 -13.25 1.55
N GLY A 77 9.43 -13.49 2.53
CA GLY A 77 9.77 -14.21 3.76
C GLY A 77 10.33 -13.37 4.91
N LYS A 78 10.80 -12.13 4.67
CA LYS A 78 11.14 -11.20 5.75
C LYS A 78 9.87 -10.58 6.37
N PRO A 79 9.92 -10.17 7.66
CA PRO A 79 8.79 -9.49 8.31
C PRO A 79 8.39 -8.21 7.60
N TRP A 80 7.12 -7.82 7.76
CA TRP A 80 6.63 -6.51 7.34
C TRP A 80 6.96 -5.46 8.41
N LEU A 81 7.55 -4.34 8.00
CA LEU A 81 7.52 -3.11 8.77
C LEU A 81 6.13 -2.47 8.61
N ARG A 82 5.48 -2.20 9.73
CA ARG A 82 4.16 -1.56 9.79
C ARG A 82 4.30 -0.11 10.23
N ILE A 83 3.66 0.77 9.47
CA ILE A 83 3.58 2.21 9.74
C ILE A 83 2.10 2.57 9.80
N GLU A 84 1.65 3.08 10.94
CA GLU A 84 0.28 3.53 11.14
C GLU A 84 0.19 5.06 11.10
N GLY A 85 -0.91 5.59 10.57
CA GLY A 85 -1.16 7.01 10.47
C GLY A 85 -0.58 7.64 9.20
N PHE A 86 -0.50 8.98 9.21
CA PHE A 86 -0.02 9.75 8.08
C PHE A 86 1.50 9.93 8.16
N ILE A 87 2.21 9.37 7.20
CA ILE A 87 3.65 9.50 7.05
C ILE A 87 3.99 10.48 5.92
N THR A 88 5.03 11.29 6.09
CA THR A 88 5.53 12.14 5.01
C THR A 88 6.31 11.31 3.99
N PRO A 89 6.42 11.76 2.72
CA PRO A 89 7.25 11.07 1.74
C PRO A 89 8.74 10.94 2.13
N GLY A 90 9.25 11.87 2.96
CA GLY A 90 10.63 11.84 3.44
C GLY A 90 10.85 10.74 4.46
N GLU A 91 9.96 10.64 5.45
CA GLU A 91 9.99 9.58 6.47
C GLU A 91 9.84 8.20 5.84
N LEU A 92 8.90 8.04 4.89
CA LEU A 92 8.67 6.76 4.23
C LEU A 92 9.91 6.27 3.47
N VAL A 93 10.61 7.18 2.78
CA VAL A 93 11.87 6.84 2.09
C VAL A 93 12.98 6.52 3.09
N GLY A 94 13.05 7.23 4.22
CA GLY A 94 14.01 6.95 5.27
C GLY A 94 13.81 5.56 5.89
N ASP A 95 12.57 5.18 6.16
CA ASP A 95 12.24 3.87 6.72
C ASP A 95 12.49 2.74 5.70
N TYR A 96 12.20 2.97 4.42
CA TYR A 96 12.60 2.07 3.34
C TYR A 96 14.12 1.83 3.31
N GLN A 97 14.93 2.89 3.40
CA GLN A 97 16.39 2.77 3.39
C GLN A 97 16.92 2.01 4.60
N LYS A 98 16.39 2.27 5.80
CA LYS A 98 16.75 1.52 7.02
C LYS A 98 16.37 0.04 6.91
N LEU A 99 15.19 -0.25 6.36
CA LEU A 99 14.72 -1.62 6.14
C LEU A 99 15.65 -2.39 5.21
N LEU A 100 16.17 -1.76 4.14
CA LEU A 100 17.14 -2.39 3.24
C LEU A 100 18.54 -2.56 3.84
N ALA A 101 18.94 -1.69 4.76
CA ALA A 101 20.21 -1.78 5.45
C ALA A 101 20.22 -2.81 6.60
N SER A 102 19.05 -3.34 6.97
CA SER A 102 18.89 -4.33 8.03
C SER A 102 19.19 -5.74 7.51
N PRO A 103 19.99 -6.56 8.24
CA PRO A 103 20.41 -7.90 7.79
C PRO A 103 19.28 -8.95 7.65
#